data_AF-A0A7X7NZU0-F1
#
_entry.id   AF-A0A7X7NZU0-F1
#
_cell.length_a   1.000
_cell.length_b   1.000
_cell.length_c   1.000
_cell.angle_alpha   90.00
_cell.angle_beta   90.00
_cell.angle_gamma   90.00
#
_symmetry.space_group_name_H-M   'P 1'
#
loop_
_entity.id
_entity.type
_entity.pdbx_description
1 polymer ?
#
loop_
_entity_poly.entity_id
_entity_poly.type
_entity_poly.pdbx_seq_one_letter_code
_entity_poly.pdbx_strand_id
1 'polypeptide(L)'
;MIRNQKGLSLIEMLVSLAILSLFVVVVIQSVGFNLTSTIITGEKGQANAAAQRAMERITAMVDNSAPLTEITELTDPEYMDLDGIYTYTQDLKPRFFVESTSNQVGEETVNGYEVTVVVFYRNGQAYIELPRFIEFNND
;
A
#
# COMPACT_ATOMS: atom_id res chain seq x y z
N MET A 1 -37.91 33.52 45.91
CA MET A 1 -36.98 34.29 45.06
C MET A 1 -36.63 33.44 43.84
N ILE A 2 -37.48 33.44 42.81
CA ILE A 2 -37.25 32.74 41.54
C ILE A 2 -36.96 33.84 40.52
N ARG A 3 -35.69 34.01 40.17
CA ARG A 3 -35.18 35.06 39.27
C ARG A 3 -35.40 34.65 37.82
N ASN A 4 -35.96 35.57 37.03
CA ASN A 4 -35.77 35.75 35.57
C ASN A 4 -35.48 34.48 34.74
N GLN A 5 -36.54 33.76 34.35
CA GLN A 5 -36.51 32.98 33.11
C GLN A 5 -37.07 33.87 31.99
N LYS A 6 -36.19 34.60 31.29
CA LYS A 6 -36.57 35.20 30.01
C LYS A 6 -36.64 34.05 29.00
N GLY A 7 -37.84 33.74 28.52
CA GLY A 7 -38.04 32.74 27.47
C GLY A 7 -37.25 33.13 26.21
N LEU A 8 -36.69 32.14 25.52
CA LEU A 8 -36.03 32.32 24.23
C LEU A 8 -37.02 32.91 23.22
N SER A 9 -36.59 33.94 22.49
CA SER A 9 -37.36 34.45 21.35
C SER A 9 -37.43 33.39 20.26
N LEU A 10 -38.56 33.32 19.53
CA LEU A 10 -38.73 32.43 18.38
C LEU A 10 -37.58 32.60 17.37
N ILE A 11 -37.10 33.83 17.18
CA ILE A 11 -36.01 34.17 16.28
C ILE A 11 -34.68 33.57 16.77
N GLU A 12 -34.39 33.69 18.07
CA GLU A 12 -33.17 33.15 18.66
C GLU A 12 -33.12 31.63 18.57
N MET A 13 -34.27 30.96 18.72
CA MET A 13 -34.39 29.51 18.52
C MET A 13 -34.10 29.12 17.07
N LEU A 14 -34.65 29.87 16.11
CA LEU A 14 -34.47 29.63 14.68
C LEU A 14 -33.01 29.81 14.25
N VAL A 15 -32.36 30.88 14.72
CA VAL A 15 -30.94 31.14 14.48
C VAL A 15 -30.08 30.04 15.13
N SER A 16 -30.40 29.62 16.34
CA SER A 16 -29.66 28.54 17.03
C SER A 16 -29.75 27.22 16.29
N LEU A 17 -30.93 26.86 15.77
CA LEU A 17 -31.14 25.66 14.95
C LEU A 17 -30.36 25.73 13.62
N ALA A 18 -30.36 26.90 12.97
CA ALA A 18 -29.59 27.10 11.74
C ALA A 18 -28.09 26.91 11.99
N ILE A 19 -27.54 27.52 13.04
CA ILE A 19 -26.14 27.35 13.44
C ILE A 19 -25.85 25.88 13.77
N LEU A 20 -26.71 25.23 14.55
CA LEU A 20 -26.54 23.83 14.91
C LEU A 20 -26.50 22.92 13.68
N SER A 21 -27.38 23.15 12.70
CA SER A 21 -27.41 22.37 11.46
C SER A 21 -26.10 22.49 10.66
N LEU A 22 -25.54 23.70 10.58
CA LEU A 22 -24.24 23.94 9.94
C LEU A 22 -23.12 23.19 10.67
N PHE A 23 -23.13 23.21 12.01
CA PHE A 23 -22.17 22.47 12.81
C PHE A 23 -22.24 20.96 12.55
N VAL A 24 -23.45 20.38 12.48
CA VAL A 24 -23.61 18.95 12.21
C VAL A 24 -23.02 18.58 10.84
N VAL A 25 -23.27 19.37 9.80
CA VAL A 25 -22.72 19.12 8.46
C VAL A 25 -21.19 19.13 8.48
N VAL A 26 -20.59 20.13 9.13
CA VAL A 26 -19.12 20.25 9.25
C VAL A 26 -18.53 19.05 10.00
N VAL A 27 -19.17 18.62 11.10
CA VAL A 27 -18.71 17.45 11.87
C VAL A 27 -18.78 16.16 11.04
N ILE A 28 -19.89 15.94 10.33
CA ILE A 28 -20.04 14.75 9.46
C ILE A 28 -18.96 14.72 8.39
N GLN A 29 -18.72 15.84 7.70
CA GLN A 29 -17.68 15.93 6.67
C GLN A 29 -16.28 15.69 7.24
N SER A 30 -15.96 16.30 8.38
CA SER A 30 -14.68 16.14 9.04
C SER A 30 -14.43 14.69 9.47
N VAL A 31 -15.41 14.04 10.10
CA VAL A 31 -15.28 12.63 10.52
C VAL A 31 -15.15 11.71 9.30
N GLY A 32 -15.94 11.92 8.26
CA GLY A 32 -15.90 11.11 7.04
C GLY A 32 -14.54 11.16 6.34
N PHE A 33 -13.94 12.35 6.22
CA PHE A 33 -12.62 12.51 5.62
C PHE A 33 -11.52 11.82 6.44
N ASN A 34 -11.53 11.97 7.77
CA ASN A 34 -10.53 11.36 8.65
C ASN A 34 -10.60 9.82 8.63
N LEU A 35 -11.81 9.25 8.62
CA LEU A 35 -12.00 7.79 8.53
C LEU A 35 -11.48 7.25 7.18
N THR A 36 -11.84 7.92 6.08
CA THR A 36 -11.39 7.52 4.73
C THR A 36 -9.86 7.57 4.62
N SER A 37 -9.25 8.63 5.12
CA SER A 37 -7.78 8.78 5.14
C SER A 37 -7.10 7.68 5.96
N THR A 38 -7.67 7.35 7.12
CA THR A 38 -7.15 6.28 7.99
C THR A 38 -7.21 4.92 7.31
N ILE A 39 -8.34 4.59 6.68
CA ILE A 39 -8.51 3.32 5.97
C ILE A 39 -7.52 3.21 4.81
N ILE A 40 -7.41 4.25 3.98
CA ILE A 40 -6.47 4.26 2.84
C ILE A 40 -5.02 4.12 3.32
N THR A 41 -4.65 4.80 4.39
CA THR A 41 -3.31 4.71 4.96
C THR A 41 -3.04 3.32 5.54
N GLY A 42 -4.03 2.72 6.20
CA GLY A 42 -3.97 1.36 6.71
C GLY A 42 -3.78 0.32 5.62
N GLU A 43 -4.58 0.39 4.54
CA GLU A 43 -4.44 -0.49 3.37
C GLU A 43 -3.06 -0.35 2.70
N LYS A 44 -2.59 0.89 2.53
CA LYS A 44 -1.24 1.16 2.00
C LYS A 44 -0.15 0.55 2.88
N GLY A 45 -0.29 0.66 4.20
CA GLY A 45 0.63 0.07 5.18
C GLY A 45 0.66 -1.47 5.10
N GLN A 46 -0.51 -2.10 4.95
CA GLN A 46 -0.61 -3.55 4.77
C GLN A 46 0.04 -4.01 3.46
N ALA A 47 -0.22 -3.30 2.35
CA ALA A 47 0.39 -3.59 1.06
C ALA A 47 1.92 -3.46 1.10
N ASN A 48 2.42 -2.40 1.73
CA ASN A 48 3.86 -2.21 1.92
C ASN A 48 4.49 -3.34 2.76
N ALA A 49 3.84 -3.74 3.86
CA ALA A 49 4.32 -4.85 4.68
C ALA A 49 4.31 -6.19 3.92
N ALA A 50 3.28 -6.44 3.10
CA ALA A 50 3.21 -7.62 2.24
C ALA A 50 4.34 -7.62 1.20
N ALA A 51 4.59 -6.48 0.55
CA ALA A 51 5.66 -6.33 -0.43
C ALA A 51 7.05 -6.56 0.20
N GLN A 52 7.28 -6.01 1.40
CA GLN A 52 8.53 -6.21 2.13
C GLN A 52 8.76 -7.68 2.51
N ARG A 53 7.74 -8.37 3.04
CA ARG A 53 7.85 -9.79 3.36
C ARG A 53 8.10 -10.66 2.13
N ALA A 54 7.45 -10.35 1.01
CA ALA A 54 7.68 -11.05 -0.24
C ALA A 54 9.12 -10.85 -0.72
N MET A 55 9.63 -9.62 -0.67
CA MET A 55 11.01 -9.29 -1.02
C MET A 55 12.03 -10.01 -0.11
N GLU A 56 11.79 -10.03 1.21
CA GLU A 56 12.62 -10.77 2.17
C GLU A 56 12.63 -12.28 1.87
N ARG A 57 11.46 -12.85 1.58
CA ARG A 57 11.34 -14.26 1.19
C ARG A 57 12.11 -14.56 -0.09
N ILE A 58 11.98 -13.72 -1.12
CA ILE A 58 12.72 -13.89 -2.38
C ILE A 58 14.22 -13.78 -2.14
N THR A 59 14.67 -12.78 -1.38
CA THR A 59 16.09 -12.61 -1.00
C THR A 59 16.62 -13.86 -0.30
N ALA A 60 15.88 -14.38 0.68
CA ALA A 60 16.26 -15.61 1.38
C ALA A 60 16.29 -16.85 0.48
N MET A 61 15.47 -16.91 -0.57
CA MET A 61 15.55 -17.99 -1.56
C MET A 61 16.83 -17.90 -2.40
N VAL A 62 17.25 -16.70 -2.79
CA VAL A 62 18.51 -16.51 -3.53
C VAL A 62 19.70 -16.94 -2.70
N ASP A 63 19.73 -16.55 -1.43
CA ASP A 63 20.84 -16.85 -0.52
C ASP A 63 21.00 -18.36 -0.24
N ASN A 64 19.91 -19.14 -0.33
CA ASN A 64 19.88 -20.54 0.09
C ASN A 64 19.81 -21.57 -1.06
N SER A 65 19.61 -21.16 -2.32
CA SER A 65 19.35 -22.10 -3.42
C SER A 65 19.92 -21.68 -4.79
N ALA A 66 19.85 -22.63 -5.75
CA ALA A 66 20.18 -22.50 -7.18
C ALA A 66 19.57 -21.23 -7.83
N PRO A 67 20.03 -20.80 -9.03
CA PRO A 67 19.61 -19.57 -9.69
C PRO A 67 18.09 -19.34 -9.68
N LEU A 68 17.66 -18.15 -9.23
CA LEU A 68 16.26 -17.74 -9.03
C LEU A 68 15.34 -18.07 -10.22
N THR A 69 15.86 -17.96 -11.44
CA THR A 69 15.12 -18.20 -12.68
C THR A 69 14.53 -19.62 -12.76
N GLU A 70 15.19 -20.63 -12.21
CA GLU A 70 14.66 -22.01 -12.22
C GLU A 70 13.60 -22.26 -11.14
N ILE A 71 13.63 -21.49 -10.05
CA ILE A 71 12.75 -21.70 -8.88
C ILE A 71 11.44 -20.91 -9.01
N THR A 72 11.50 -19.72 -9.61
CA THR A 72 10.39 -18.77 -9.61
C THR A 72 9.44 -18.90 -10.79
N GLU A 73 9.94 -19.19 -12.00
CA GLU A 73 9.09 -19.36 -13.20
C GLU A 73 8.19 -20.62 -13.14
N LEU A 74 8.55 -21.64 -12.35
CA LEU A 74 7.92 -22.96 -12.41
C LEU A 74 7.11 -23.34 -11.15
N THR A 75 7.17 -22.57 -10.06
CA THR A 75 6.67 -23.06 -8.76
C THR A 75 5.89 -22.06 -7.90
N ASP A 76 6.07 -20.74 -8.08
CA ASP A 76 5.39 -19.75 -7.23
C ASP A 76 4.20 -19.10 -7.97
N PRO A 77 2.95 -19.24 -7.47
CA PRO A 77 1.77 -18.60 -8.08
C PRO A 77 1.79 -17.07 -8.03
N GLU A 78 2.72 -16.47 -7.28
CA GLU A 78 2.92 -15.02 -7.20
C GLU A 78 3.93 -14.51 -8.25
N TYR A 79 4.67 -15.40 -8.91
CA TYR A 79 5.52 -15.03 -10.04
C TYR A 79 4.64 -14.61 -11.23
N MET A 80 5.01 -13.50 -11.85
CA MET A 80 4.36 -12.95 -13.04
C MET A 80 5.41 -12.42 -14.00
N ASP A 81 5.14 -12.58 -15.29
CA ASP A 81 5.86 -11.90 -16.37
C ASP A 81 5.74 -10.38 -16.22
N LEU A 82 6.62 -9.62 -16.87
CA LEU A 82 6.62 -8.15 -16.82
C LEU A 82 5.26 -7.52 -17.19
N ASP A 83 4.54 -8.10 -18.15
CA ASP A 83 3.21 -7.62 -18.53
C ASP A 83 2.13 -8.02 -17.51
N GLY A 84 2.33 -9.14 -16.81
CA GLY A 84 1.40 -9.70 -15.83
C GLY A 84 1.48 -9.01 -14.47
N ILE A 85 2.63 -8.47 -14.09
CA ILE A 85 2.85 -7.90 -12.75
C ILE A 85 1.95 -6.68 -12.49
N TYR A 86 1.62 -5.91 -13.52
CA TYR A 86 0.73 -4.75 -13.44
C TYR A 86 -0.73 -5.06 -13.79
N THR A 87 -1.06 -6.32 -14.07
CA THR A 87 -2.44 -6.71 -14.36
C THR A 87 -3.30 -6.51 -13.12
N TYR A 88 -4.35 -5.70 -13.24
CA TYR A 88 -5.27 -5.36 -12.16
C TYR A 88 -5.71 -6.57 -11.33
N THR A 89 -5.67 -6.43 -10.01
CA THR A 89 -6.20 -7.42 -9.08
C THR A 89 -6.78 -6.79 -7.83
N GLN A 90 -7.76 -7.46 -7.23
CA GLN A 90 -8.44 -6.98 -6.04
C GLN A 90 -7.81 -7.47 -4.74
N ASP A 91 -6.84 -8.38 -4.82
CA ASP A 91 -6.19 -8.96 -3.64
C ASP A 91 -4.92 -8.20 -3.22
N LEU A 92 -4.66 -8.24 -1.91
CA LEU A 92 -3.42 -7.74 -1.29
C LEU A 92 -2.26 -8.74 -1.47
N LYS A 93 -2.34 -9.61 -2.49
CA LYS A 93 -1.29 -10.60 -2.72
C LYS A 93 -0.12 -9.95 -3.44
N PRO A 94 1.11 -10.24 -2.99
CA PRO A 94 2.28 -9.82 -3.73
C PRO A 94 2.35 -10.56 -5.05
N ARG A 95 2.87 -9.84 -6.04
CA ARG A 95 3.28 -10.35 -7.33
C ARG A 95 4.70 -9.96 -7.54
N PHE A 96 5.48 -10.79 -8.19
CA PHE A 96 6.86 -10.45 -8.44
C PHE A 96 7.35 -10.90 -9.80
N PHE A 97 8.28 -10.13 -10.33
CA PHE A 97 8.97 -10.36 -11.58
C PHE A 97 10.47 -10.36 -11.30
N VAL A 98 11.20 -11.23 -11.99
CA VAL A 98 12.64 -11.41 -11.82
C VAL A 98 13.29 -11.34 -13.19
N GLU A 99 14.28 -10.47 -13.34
CA GLU A 99 15.09 -10.35 -14.56
C GLU A 99 16.56 -10.52 -14.22
N SER A 100 17.28 -11.35 -14.99
CA SER A 100 18.74 -11.46 -14.83
C SER A 100 19.41 -10.23 -15.44
N THR A 101 20.19 -9.51 -14.63
CA THR A 101 20.88 -8.29 -15.07
C THR A 101 22.29 -8.21 -14.51
N SER A 102 23.11 -7.34 -15.07
CA SER A 102 24.46 -7.04 -14.60
C SER A 102 24.55 -5.55 -14.26
N ASN A 103 24.86 -5.23 -13.00
CA ASN A 103 25.02 -3.85 -12.54
C ASN A 103 26.50 -3.51 -12.34
N GLN A 104 26.88 -2.27 -12.67
CA GLN A 104 28.20 -1.75 -12.33
C GLN A 104 28.20 -1.24 -10.88
N VAL A 105 29.00 -1.87 -10.03
CA VAL A 105 29.22 -1.43 -8.65
C VAL A 105 30.67 -0.94 -8.56
N GLY A 106 30.87 0.37 -8.72
CA GLY A 106 32.20 0.95 -8.84
C GLY A 106 32.83 0.64 -10.20
N GLU A 107 33.97 -0.05 -10.21
CA GLU A 107 34.68 -0.49 -11.43
C GLU A 107 34.36 -1.95 -11.80
N GLU A 108 33.62 -2.68 -10.96
CA GLU A 108 33.32 -4.10 -11.15
C GLU A 108 31.90 -4.31 -11.69
N THR A 109 31.73 -5.29 -12.56
CA THR A 109 30.41 -5.72 -13.06
C THR A 109 29.94 -6.89 -12.21
N VAL A 110 28.86 -6.69 -11.48
CA VAL A 110 28.24 -7.70 -10.62
C VAL A 110 27.00 -8.23 -11.33
N ASN A 111 26.98 -9.55 -11.54
CA ASN A 111 25.81 -10.22 -12.10
C ASN A 111 24.81 -10.54 -10.99
N GLY A 112 23.53 -10.39 -11.26
CA GLY A 112 22.47 -10.53 -10.27
C GLY A 112 21.09 -10.65 -10.90
N TYR A 113 20.08 -10.51 -10.05
CA TYR A 113 18.68 -10.44 -10.42
C TYR A 113 18.10 -9.09 -10.02
N GLU A 114 17.40 -8.45 -10.94
CA GLU A 114 16.48 -7.36 -10.62
C GLU A 114 15.11 -7.96 -10.30
N VAL A 115 14.73 -7.84 -9.03
CA VAL A 115 13.45 -8.32 -8.52
C VAL A 115 12.54 -7.13 -8.32
N THR A 116 11.38 -7.17 -8.95
CA THR A 116 10.33 -6.18 -8.74
C THR A 116 9.16 -6.86 -8.06
N VAL A 117 8.77 -6.36 -6.88
CA VAL A 117 7.57 -6.82 -6.15
C VAL A 117 6.49 -5.76 -6.23
N VAL A 118 5.29 -6.15 -6.66
CA VAL A 118 4.11 -5.28 -6.74
C VAL A 118 3.01 -5.84 -5.85
N VAL A 119 2.41 -4.97 -5.02
CA VAL A 119 1.20 -5.30 -4.24
C VAL A 119 0.14 -4.25 -4.50
N PHE A 120 -1.02 -4.70 -4.96
CA PHE A 120 -2.19 -3.85 -5.18
C PHE A 120 -2.96 -3.62 -3.88
N TYR A 121 -3.52 -2.42 -3.74
CA TYR A 121 -4.41 -2.04 -2.64
C TYR A 121 -5.55 -1.15 -3.17
N ARG A 122 -6.53 -0.83 -2.32
CA ARG A 122 -7.78 -0.15 -2.72
C ARG A 122 -8.47 -0.86 -3.89
N ASN A 123 -8.66 -2.18 -3.79
CA ASN A 123 -9.25 -3.00 -4.83
C ASN A 123 -8.57 -2.78 -6.20
N GLY A 124 -7.23 -2.82 -6.24
CA GLY A 124 -6.46 -2.69 -7.49
C GLY A 124 -6.34 -1.29 -8.08
N GLN A 125 -6.86 -0.25 -7.41
CA GLN A 125 -6.76 1.14 -7.90
C GLN A 125 -5.39 1.77 -7.67
N ALA A 126 -4.61 1.22 -6.75
CA ALA A 126 -3.27 1.69 -6.43
C ALA A 126 -2.36 0.49 -6.13
N TYR A 127 -1.06 0.69 -6.23
CA TYR A 127 -0.08 -0.36 -5.94
C TYR A 127 1.16 0.22 -5.24
N ILE A 128 1.86 -0.65 -4.54
CA ILE A 128 3.23 -0.43 -4.06
C ILE A 128 4.15 -1.28 -4.93
N GLU A 129 5.24 -0.68 -5.38
CA GLU A 129 6.29 -1.34 -6.14
C GLU A 129 7.61 -1.23 -5.37
N LEU A 130 8.28 -2.35 -5.18
CA LEU A 130 9.59 -2.43 -4.54
C LEU A 130 10.58 -3.09 -5.51
N PRO A 131 11.39 -2.31 -6.24
CA PRO A 131 12.50 -2.84 -7.02
C PRO A 131 13.70 -3.11 -6.09
N ARG A 132 14.40 -4.22 -6.32
CA ARG A 132 15.63 -4.57 -5.62
C ARG A 132 16.55 -5.38 -6.52
N PHE A 133 17.83 -5.01 -6.51
CA PHE A 133 18.88 -5.84 -7.08
C PHE A 133 19.42 -6.83 -6.05
N ILE A 134 19.58 -8.10 -6.45
CA ILE A 134 20.14 -9.17 -5.63
C ILE A 134 21.31 -9.79 -6.39
N GLU A 135 22.50 -9.74 -5.81
CA GLU A 135 23.73 -10.21 -6.41
C GLU A 135 23.77 -11.75 -6.48
N PHE A 136 24.42 -12.32 -7.51
CA PHE A 136 24.72 -13.75 -7.50
C PHE A 136 25.77 -14.02 -6.44
N ASN A 137 25.42 -14.80 -5.43
CA ASN A 137 26.39 -15.27 -4.46
C ASN A 137 27.22 -16.40 -5.11
N ASN A 138 28.31 -16.03 -5.78
CA ASN A 138 29.29 -16.99 -6.30
C ASN A 138 30.28 -17.32 -5.17
N ASP A 139 29.91 -18.24 -4.28
CA ASP A 139 30.89 -18.95 -3.44
C ASP A 139 31.66 -19.99 -4.28
#